data_AF-A0A3B8P4B1-F1
#
_entry.id   AF-A0A3B8P4B1-F1
#
_cell.length_a   1.000
_cell.length_b   1.000
_cell.length_c   1.000
_cell.angle_alpha   90.00
_cell.angle_beta   90.00
_cell.angle_gamma   90.00
#
_symmetry.space_group_name_H-M   'P 1'
#
loop_
_entity.id
_entity.type
_entity.pdbx_description
1 polymer ?
#
loop_
_entity_poly.entity_id
_entity_poly.type
_entity_poly.pdbx_seq_one_letter_code
_entity_poly.pdbx_strand_id
1 'polypeptide(L)'
;MRKAPLIRFTLASLALACSQAFAAPSPYSSLIVFGDSLSDAGQFPDLTGGTLGMRFTNRDAAGNFAPVSPMILGSQLGVSPTELGPSTSPTYRALGLADGNNWAVGGYTTQQILESITTTSKTVLPPNTPLFPGLVLRDKPGYLANGLRADPNAL
;
A
#
# COMPACT_ATOMS: atom_id res chain seq x y z
N MET A 1 61.14 2.19 5.85
CA MET A 1 59.83 1.98 5.19
C MET A 1 58.78 1.55 6.22
N ARG A 2 58.03 2.48 6.82
CA ARG A 2 56.89 2.21 7.73
C ARG A 2 55.72 3.13 7.34
N LYS A 3 55.01 2.82 6.25
CA LYS A 3 53.84 3.59 5.77
C LYS A 3 52.52 2.79 5.80
N ALA A 4 52.59 1.46 5.98
CA ALA A 4 51.43 0.57 5.99
C ALA A 4 50.38 0.82 7.10
N PRO A 5 50.73 1.19 8.35
CA PRO A 5 49.72 1.33 9.40
C PRO A 5 48.87 2.59 9.23
N LEU A 6 49.45 3.68 8.72
CA LEU A 6 48.71 4.93 8.47
C LEU A 6 47.63 4.73 7.40
N ILE A 7 47.96 4.02 6.32
CA ILE A 7 47.04 3.75 5.20
C ILE A 7 45.84 2.91 5.66
N ARG A 8 46.09 1.89 6.50
CA ARG A 8 45.00 1.05 7.04
C ARG A 8 44.08 1.85 7.96
N PHE A 9 44.63 2.77 8.74
CA PHE A 9 43.86 3.62 9.65
C PHE A 9 43.01 4.63 8.88
N THR A 10 43.55 5.25 7.83
CA THR A 10 42.79 6.18 6.98
C THR A 10 41.72 5.49 6.14
N LEU A 11 41.97 4.26 5.66
CA LEU A 11 40.92 3.48 4.99
C LEU A 11 39.80 3.06 5.96
N ALA A 12 40.14 2.67 7.19
CA ALA A 12 39.16 2.31 8.20
C ALA A 12 38.31 3.52 8.64
N SER A 13 38.92 4.69 8.83
CA SER A 13 38.18 5.91 9.17
C SER A 13 37.33 6.43 8.02
N LEU A 14 37.78 6.29 6.77
CA LEU A 14 36.98 6.62 5.59
C LEU A 14 35.78 5.68 5.44
N ALA A 15 35.96 4.37 5.64
CA ALA A 15 34.85 3.41 5.63
C ALA A 15 33.81 3.71 6.73
N LEU A 16 34.25 4.12 7.93
CA LEU A 16 33.37 4.52 9.01
C LEU A 16 32.64 5.86 8.69
N ALA A 17 33.34 6.83 8.11
CA ALA A 17 32.74 8.11 7.72
C ALA A 17 31.73 7.97 6.58
N CYS A 18 31.98 7.06 5.63
CA CYS A 18 31.07 6.73 4.53
C CYS A 18 29.93 5.80 4.93
N SER A 19 29.97 5.21 6.14
CA SER A 19 28.89 4.37 6.67
C SER A 19 27.73 5.16 7.28
N GLN A 20 27.73 6.50 7.14
CA GLN A 20 26.51 7.29 7.27
C GLN A 20 25.59 6.97 6.09
N ALA A 21 24.89 5.83 6.21
CA ALA A 21 23.70 5.59 5.45
C ALA A 21 22.76 6.75 5.78
N PHE A 22 22.68 7.71 4.86
CA PHE A 22 21.56 8.65 4.83
C PHE A 22 20.32 7.80 4.57
N ALA A 23 19.76 7.23 5.64
CA ALA A 23 18.38 6.78 5.61
C ALA A 23 17.60 7.99 5.10
N ALA A 24 16.93 7.84 3.95
CA ALA A 24 15.98 8.83 3.51
C ALA A 24 15.07 9.12 4.73
N PRO A 25 14.80 10.39 5.05
CA PRO A 25 13.92 10.71 6.16
C PRO A 25 12.63 9.88 5.98
N SER A 26 12.32 9.03 6.97
CA SER A 26 11.05 8.31 7.06
C SER A 26 10.24 8.97 8.17
N PRO A 27 9.74 10.21 7.96
CA PRO A 27 9.01 10.94 9.00
C PRO A 27 7.69 10.26 9.37
N TYR A 28 7.20 9.35 8.51
CA TYR A 28 5.95 8.63 8.71
C TYR A 28 6.21 7.15 8.96
N SER A 29 5.58 6.62 10.00
CA SER A 29 5.65 5.20 10.39
C SER A 29 4.85 4.29 9.43
N SER A 30 3.84 4.82 8.76
CA SER A 30 3.00 4.10 7.79
C SER A 30 2.30 5.08 6.83
N LEU A 31 1.68 4.54 5.78
CA LEU A 31 0.82 5.28 4.85
C LEU A 31 -0.57 4.63 4.82
N ILE A 32 -1.57 5.33 5.34
CA ILE A 32 -2.96 4.88 5.37
C ILE A 32 -3.72 5.65 4.28
N VAL A 33 -4.34 4.93 3.36
CA VAL A 33 -4.95 5.52 2.16
C VAL A 33 -6.45 5.26 2.18
N PHE A 34 -7.24 6.30 1.95
CA PHE A 34 -8.68 6.21 1.70
C PHE A 34 -9.00 6.89 0.38
N GLY A 35 -10.03 6.43 -0.32
CA GLY A 35 -10.39 7.01 -1.60
C GLY A 35 -11.16 6.07 -2.50
N ASP A 36 -11.05 6.32 -3.79
CA ASP A 36 -11.72 5.61 -4.87
C ASP A 36 -10.70 4.91 -5.80
N SER A 37 -11.05 4.77 -7.08
CA SER A 37 -10.23 4.11 -8.10
C SER A 37 -8.87 4.77 -8.31
N LEU A 38 -8.72 6.08 -8.07
CA LEU A 38 -7.44 6.78 -8.26
C LEU A 38 -6.35 6.30 -7.30
N SER A 39 -6.77 5.73 -6.16
CA SER A 39 -5.89 5.31 -5.08
C SER A 39 -5.94 3.81 -4.80
N ASP A 40 -6.83 3.05 -5.45
CA ASP A 40 -7.05 1.62 -5.20
C ASP A 40 -5.82 0.76 -5.55
N ALA A 41 -5.27 0.08 -4.55
CA ALA A 41 -4.07 -0.77 -4.67
C ALA A 41 -4.35 -2.20 -5.18
N GLY A 42 -5.61 -2.59 -5.40
CA GLY A 42 -5.95 -3.94 -5.84
C GLY A 42 -7.09 -4.60 -5.06
N GLN A 43 -8.17 -3.89 -4.75
CA GLN A 43 -9.25 -4.46 -3.94
C GLN A 43 -10.00 -5.58 -4.67
N PHE A 44 -10.23 -5.42 -5.96
CA PHE A 44 -10.93 -6.41 -6.78
C PHE A 44 -9.95 -7.43 -7.36
N PRO A 45 -10.35 -8.70 -7.60
CA PRO A 45 -9.51 -9.67 -8.29
C PRO A 45 -9.12 -9.19 -9.69
N ASP A 46 -7.88 -9.45 -10.09
CA ASP A 46 -7.46 -9.30 -11.47
C ASP A 46 -7.89 -10.53 -12.29
N LEU A 47 -8.98 -10.40 -13.05
CA LEU A 47 -9.54 -11.51 -13.83
C LEU A 47 -8.71 -11.86 -15.08
N THR A 48 -7.85 -10.97 -15.57
CA THR A 48 -6.97 -11.29 -16.70
C THR A 48 -5.62 -11.82 -16.24
N GLY A 49 -5.30 -11.71 -14.95
CA GLY A 49 -4.03 -12.10 -14.36
C GLY A 49 -2.91 -11.07 -14.58
N GLY A 50 -1.78 -11.30 -13.89
CA GLY A 50 -0.62 -10.41 -13.84
C GLY A 50 -0.39 -9.90 -12.41
N THR A 51 -1.34 -9.14 -11.86
CA THR A 51 -1.31 -8.72 -10.46
C THR A 51 -2.31 -9.50 -9.62
N LEU A 52 -2.13 -9.51 -8.29
CA LEU A 52 -3.08 -10.17 -7.37
C LEU A 52 -4.45 -9.47 -7.32
N GLY A 53 -4.49 -8.17 -7.65
CA GLY A 53 -5.70 -7.38 -7.70
C GLY A 53 -5.67 -6.39 -8.86
N MET A 54 -6.85 -5.99 -9.30
CA MET A 54 -7.09 -5.02 -10.35
C MET A 54 -6.87 -3.59 -9.83
N ARG A 55 -6.19 -2.78 -10.63
CA ARG A 55 -5.99 -1.34 -10.36
C ARG A 55 -6.48 -0.53 -11.56
N PHE A 56 -6.89 0.71 -11.34
CA PHE A 56 -7.48 1.55 -12.39
C PHE A 56 -6.39 2.34 -13.13
N THR A 57 -5.44 1.62 -13.71
CA THR A 57 -4.31 2.18 -14.45
C THR A 57 -3.90 1.26 -15.61
N ASN A 58 -2.91 1.65 -16.40
CA ASN A 58 -2.41 0.84 -17.51
C ASN A 58 -1.69 -0.42 -17.03
N ARG A 59 -1.55 -1.39 -17.93
CA ARG A 59 -0.71 -2.58 -17.73
C ARG A 59 0.65 -2.40 -18.40
N ASP A 60 1.65 -3.13 -17.92
CA ASP A 60 2.93 -3.32 -18.60
C ASP A 60 2.85 -4.42 -19.69
N ALA A 61 3.96 -4.69 -20.37
CA ALA A 61 4.03 -5.71 -21.42
C ALA A 61 3.87 -7.15 -20.90
N ALA A 62 4.10 -7.39 -19.60
CA ALA A 62 3.87 -8.67 -18.94
C ALA A 62 2.43 -8.81 -18.44
N GLY A 63 1.59 -7.80 -18.65
CA GLY A 63 0.20 -7.79 -18.24
C GLY A 63 0.00 -7.37 -16.79
N ASN A 64 1.00 -6.85 -16.07
CA ASN A 64 0.81 -6.40 -14.69
C ASN A 64 0.22 -4.99 -14.66
N PHE A 65 -0.77 -4.73 -13.80
CA PHE A 65 -1.18 -3.35 -13.54
C PHE A 65 -0.03 -2.53 -12.93
N ALA A 66 0.18 -1.34 -13.47
CA ALA A 66 1.11 -0.37 -12.90
C ALA A 66 0.74 -0.02 -11.45
N PRO A 67 1.69 0.43 -10.61
CA PRO A 67 1.38 0.94 -9.28
C PRO A 67 0.60 2.26 -9.37
N VAL A 68 -0.39 2.44 -8.50
CA VAL A 68 -1.11 3.72 -8.33
C VAL A 68 -0.30 4.70 -7.49
N SER A 69 -0.62 6.00 -7.56
CA SER A 69 0.16 7.07 -6.93
C SER A 69 0.49 6.83 -5.45
N PRO A 70 -0.43 6.36 -4.58
CA PRO A 70 -0.10 6.09 -3.18
C PRO A 70 0.93 4.98 -2.99
N MET A 71 0.96 3.98 -3.87
CA MET A 71 1.98 2.92 -3.81
C MET A 71 3.36 3.46 -4.19
N ILE A 72 3.43 4.33 -5.20
CA ILE A 72 4.69 4.96 -5.63
C ILE A 72 5.22 5.85 -4.51
N LEU A 73 4.35 6.71 -3.94
CA LEU A 73 4.68 7.60 -2.84
C LEU A 73 5.15 6.80 -1.61
N GLY A 74 4.39 5.80 -1.19
CA GLY A 74 4.74 4.96 -0.05
C GLY A 74 6.07 4.24 -0.24
N SER A 75 6.34 3.73 -1.45
CA SER A 75 7.63 3.11 -1.77
C SER A 75 8.79 4.11 -1.68
N GLN A 76 8.59 5.37 -2.09
CA GLN A 76 9.61 6.43 -1.95
C GLN A 76 9.83 6.84 -0.50
N LEU A 77 8.80 6.74 0.35
CA LEU A 77 8.87 6.98 1.79
C LEU A 77 9.41 5.79 2.59
N GLY A 78 9.68 4.65 1.94
CA GLY A 78 10.21 3.45 2.60
C GLY A 78 9.16 2.60 3.31
N VAL A 79 7.87 2.81 3.04
CA VAL A 79 6.78 1.97 3.58
C VAL A 79 6.84 0.57 2.96
N SER A 80 6.59 -0.46 3.76
CA SER A 80 6.68 -1.84 3.31
C SER A 80 5.66 -2.14 2.18
N PRO A 81 6.02 -2.93 1.14
CA PRO A 81 5.08 -3.26 0.06
C PRO A 81 3.80 -3.95 0.54
N THR A 82 3.87 -4.72 1.63
CA THR A 82 2.70 -5.36 2.25
C THR A 82 1.71 -4.33 2.79
N GLU A 83 2.19 -3.28 3.46
CA GLU A 83 1.35 -2.19 3.96
C GLU A 83 0.73 -1.37 2.83
N LEU A 84 1.37 -1.27 1.67
CA LEU A 84 0.83 -0.57 0.51
C LEU A 84 -0.27 -1.35 -0.22
N GLY A 85 -0.52 -2.59 0.19
CA GLY A 85 -1.54 -3.46 -0.38
C GLY A 85 -2.99 -3.08 0.00
N PRO A 86 -3.97 -3.73 -0.63
CA PRO A 86 -5.39 -3.53 -0.37
C PRO A 86 -5.80 -4.03 1.03
N SER A 87 -6.72 -3.33 1.69
CA SER A 87 -7.19 -3.67 3.04
C SER A 87 -8.33 -4.69 3.07
N THR A 88 -9.07 -4.85 1.97
CA THR A 88 -10.33 -5.62 1.90
C THR A 88 -10.40 -6.54 0.67
N SER A 89 -9.26 -6.92 0.09
CA SER A 89 -9.24 -7.79 -1.10
C SER A 89 -9.69 -9.24 -0.81
N PRO A 90 -10.67 -9.81 -1.54
CA PRO A 90 -11.03 -11.22 -1.41
C PRO A 90 -9.90 -12.14 -1.90
N THR A 91 -9.08 -11.72 -2.87
CA THR A 91 -7.92 -12.49 -3.35
C THR A 91 -6.90 -12.68 -2.24
N TYR A 92 -6.56 -11.61 -1.50
CA TYR A 92 -5.62 -11.69 -0.39
C TYR A 92 -6.12 -12.66 0.70
N ARG A 93 -7.41 -12.59 1.05
CA ARG A 93 -8.03 -13.53 1.99
C ARG A 93 -7.94 -14.98 1.49
N ALA A 94 -8.27 -15.22 0.22
CA ALA A 94 -8.24 -16.57 -0.35
C ALA A 94 -6.83 -17.18 -0.35
N LEU A 95 -5.79 -16.35 -0.49
CA LEU A 95 -4.39 -16.76 -0.49
C LEU A 95 -3.73 -16.73 0.90
N GLY A 96 -4.46 -16.34 1.96
CA GLY A 96 -3.91 -16.21 3.31
C GLY A 96 -2.87 -15.09 3.47
N LEU A 97 -2.89 -14.08 2.59
CA LEU A 97 -2.01 -12.92 2.66
C LEU A 97 -2.54 -11.90 3.67
N ALA A 98 -1.63 -11.17 4.31
CA ALA A 98 -1.99 -10.08 5.22
C ALA A 98 -2.61 -8.91 4.45
N ASP A 99 -3.68 -8.33 5.00
CA ASP A 99 -4.28 -7.10 4.49
C ASP A 99 -3.29 -5.92 4.61
N GLY A 100 -3.33 -4.98 3.66
CA GLY A 100 -2.58 -3.74 3.73
C GLY A 100 -3.38 -2.56 4.33
N ASN A 101 -2.79 -1.36 4.23
CA ASN A 101 -3.31 -0.10 4.75
C ASN A 101 -3.95 0.79 3.67
N ASN A 102 -4.18 0.26 2.46
CA ASN A 102 -4.94 0.95 1.43
C ASN A 102 -6.41 0.54 1.47
N TRP A 103 -7.26 1.44 1.95
CA TRP A 103 -8.71 1.32 2.10
C TRP A 103 -9.47 1.99 0.96
N ALA A 104 -8.78 2.51 -0.06
CA ALA A 104 -9.43 3.01 -1.25
C ALA A 104 -10.04 1.85 -2.04
N VAL A 105 -11.26 2.05 -2.56
CA VAL A 105 -11.99 1.05 -3.34
C VAL A 105 -12.59 1.72 -4.57
N GLY A 106 -12.29 1.18 -5.74
CA GLY A 106 -12.84 1.65 -7.01
C GLY A 106 -14.36 1.83 -6.99
N GLY A 107 -14.82 3.03 -7.32
CA GLY A 107 -16.25 3.37 -7.39
C GLY A 107 -16.87 3.90 -6.10
N TYR A 108 -16.11 4.03 -5.01
CA TYR A 108 -16.62 4.66 -3.79
C TYR A 108 -17.04 6.11 -3.99
N THR A 109 -18.20 6.45 -3.43
CA THR A 109 -18.59 7.83 -3.16
C THR A 109 -17.92 8.35 -1.89
N THR A 110 -17.98 9.66 -1.67
CA THR A 110 -17.49 10.29 -0.43
C THR A 110 -18.13 9.71 0.83
N GLN A 111 -19.40 9.33 0.78
CA GLN A 111 -20.07 8.66 1.90
C GLN A 111 -19.48 7.27 2.15
N GLN A 112 -19.22 6.48 1.10
CA GLN A 112 -18.61 5.16 1.25
C GLN A 112 -17.16 5.25 1.74
N ILE A 113 -16.43 6.29 1.35
CA ILE A 113 -15.12 6.61 1.92
C ILE A 113 -15.25 6.87 3.42
N LEU A 114 -16.20 7.70 3.85
CA LEU A 114 -16.44 7.93 5.28
C LEU A 114 -16.82 6.65 6.04
N GLU A 115 -17.65 5.80 5.45
CA GLU A 115 -18.01 4.50 6.02
C GLU A 115 -16.79 3.59 6.16
N SER A 116 -15.88 3.58 5.18
CA SER A 116 -14.62 2.81 5.26
C SER A 116 -13.69 3.26 6.39
N ILE A 117 -13.85 4.50 6.87
CA ILE A 117 -13.09 5.03 8.01
C ILE A 117 -13.81 4.67 9.32
N THR A 118 -15.12 4.92 9.38
CA THR A 118 -15.86 5.00 10.65
C THR A 118 -16.68 3.76 10.99
N THR A 119 -17.09 2.97 9.99
CA THR A 119 -18.01 1.85 10.17
C THR A 119 -17.49 0.58 9.51
N THR A 120 -17.68 0.41 8.21
CA THR A 120 -17.34 -0.81 7.46
C THR A 120 -16.73 -0.44 6.12
N SER A 121 -15.60 -1.08 5.78
CA SER A 121 -15.08 -1.08 4.42
C SER A 121 -15.59 -2.31 3.67
N LYS A 122 -16.04 -2.10 2.44
CA LYS A 122 -16.67 -3.11 1.59
C LYS A 122 -16.13 -3.08 0.17
N THR A 123 -15.63 -4.19 -0.32
CA THR A 123 -15.35 -4.37 -1.75
C THR A 123 -16.64 -4.84 -2.41
N VAL A 124 -17.36 -3.92 -3.06
CA VAL A 124 -18.69 -4.18 -3.65
C VAL A 124 -18.61 -3.99 -5.16
N LEU A 125 -19.19 -4.93 -5.91
CA LEU A 125 -19.36 -4.75 -7.35
C LEU A 125 -20.33 -3.60 -7.64
N PRO A 126 -20.01 -2.69 -8.58
CA PRO A 126 -20.89 -1.58 -8.93
C PRO A 126 -22.34 -2.04 -9.22
N PRO A 127 -23.37 -1.26 -8.85
CA PRO A 127 -24.78 -1.65 -9.08
C PRO A 127 -25.14 -1.85 -10.56
N ASN A 128 -24.33 -1.29 -11.47
CA ASN A 128 -24.49 -1.44 -12.92
C ASN A 128 -23.66 -2.59 -13.51
N THR A 129 -23.07 -3.49 -12.70
CA THR A 129 -22.41 -4.68 -13.24
C THR A 129 -23.42 -5.64 -13.89
N PRO A 130 -23.13 -6.17 -15.09
CA PRO A 130 -24.06 -7.05 -15.81
C PRO A 130 -24.40 -8.34 -15.05
N LEU A 131 -23.48 -8.78 -14.18
CA LEU A 131 -23.63 -9.97 -13.36
C LEU A 131 -23.41 -9.56 -11.90
N PHE A 132 -24.36 -9.95 -11.03
CA PHE A 132 -24.34 -9.75 -9.57
C PHE A 132 -24.23 -8.27 -9.11
N PRO A 133 -25.20 -7.41 -9.48
CA PRO A 133 -25.19 -6.00 -9.09
C PRO A 133 -25.22 -5.85 -7.57
N GLY A 134 -24.31 -5.03 -7.04
CA GLY A 134 -24.24 -4.76 -5.59
C GLY A 134 -23.73 -5.94 -4.75
N LEU A 135 -23.16 -6.98 -5.37
CA LEU A 135 -22.56 -8.09 -4.63
C LEU A 135 -21.37 -7.58 -3.81
N VAL A 136 -21.42 -7.85 -2.50
CA VAL A 136 -20.30 -7.63 -1.59
C VAL A 136 -19.34 -8.81 -1.72
N LEU A 137 -18.15 -8.58 -2.26
CA LEU A 137 -17.11 -9.60 -2.41
C LEU A 137 -16.40 -9.87 -1.08
N ARG A 138 -16.21 -8.81 -0.29
CA ARG A 138 -15.63 -8.87 1.05
C ARG A 138 -15.96 -7.60 1.81
N ASP A 139 -16.16 -7.73 3.11
CA ASP A 139 -16.25 -6.61 4.04
C ASP A 139 -15.37 -6.82 5.28
N LYS A 140 -15.11 -5.73 5.99
CA LYS A 140 -14.33 -5.65 7.22
C LYS A 140 -14.74 -4.39 7.99
N PRO A 141 -14.64 -4.37 9.34
CA PRO A 141 -14.71 -3.12 10.08
C PRO A 141 -13.80 -2.06 9.45
N GLY A 142 -14.31 -0.84 9.30
CA GLY A 142 -13.57 0.31 8.80
C GLY A 142 -12.39 0.64 9.70
N TYR A 143 -11.48 1.50 9.24
CA TYR A 143 -10.20 1.75 9.91
C TYR A 143 -10.34 2.01 11.43
N LEU A 144 -11.14 3.01 11.82
CA LEU A 144 -11.38 3.36 13.22
C LEU A 144 -12.27 2.34 13.93
N ALA A 145 -13.24 1.75 13.23
CA ALA A 145 -14.10 0.70 13.79
C ALA A 145 -13.33 -0.59 14.12
N ASN A 146 -12.19 -0.81 13.46
CA ASN A 146 -11.27 -1.91 13.73
C ASN A 146 -10.33 -1.62 14.92
N GLY A 147 -10.57 -0.55 15.68
CA GLY A 147 -9.74 -0.13 16.81
C GLY A 147 -8.40 0.49 16.42
N LEU A 148 -8.18 0.76 15.12
CA LEU A 148 -7.00 1.47 14.66
C LEU A 148 -7.14 2.96 14.98
N ARG A 149 -6.01 3.62 15.15
CA ARG A 149 -5.92 5.05 15.47
C ARG A 149 -4.93 5.70 14.53
N ALA A 150 -5.11 6.99 14.28
CA ALA A 150 -4.05 7.78 13.67
C ALA A 150 -2.79 7.73 14.55
N ASP A 151 -1.61 7.78 13.94
CA ASP A 151 -0.36 7.88 14.69
C ASP A 151 -0.40 9.19 15.51
N PRO A 152 -0.26 9.13 16.85
CA PRO A 152 -0.26 10.31 17.70
C PRO A 152 0.83 11.33 17.35
N ASN A 153 1.89 10.90 16.65
CA ASN A 153 3.00 11.74 16.23
C ASN A 153 2.92 12.16 14.75
N ALA A 154 1.80 11.90 14.06
CA ALA A 154 1.64 12.25 12.65
C ALA A 154 1.55 13.77 12.38
N LEU A 155 1.48 14.62 13.42
CA LEU A 155 1.34 16.07 13.34
C LEU A 155 2.28 16.78 14.32
#